data_AF-A0A563VYY8-F1
#
_entry.id   AF-A0A563VYY8-F1
#
_cell.length_a   1.000
_cell.length_b   1.000
_cell.length_c   1.000
_cell.angle_alpha   90.00
_cell.angle_beta   90.00
_cell.angle_gamma   90.00
#
_symmetry.space_group_name_H-M   'P 1'
#
loop_
_entity.id
_entity.type
_entity.pdbx_description
1 polymer ?
#
loop_
_entity_poly.entity_id
_entity_poly.type
_entity_poly.pdbx_seq_one_letter_code
_entity_poly.pdbx_strand_id
1 'polypeptide(L)'
;MLAAGCDLMPPGDAQSDSVRSKQQQKSLSVDVGVASQGTLEKDTQYVGTTYPVREVSMRSRIEGQILDLNVDVGSRVEQGQVLAQIDDSINKATVLEAKAELAALQSEVTSLQADVNEGLTQIQQAKITLQQAQSDLVRSNQLVKEGAVTQQSAEQAQNTLDNAKQALESAQQQVANRTSARHFGRCRRRN
;
A
#
# COMPACT_ATOMS: atom_id res chain seq x y z
N MET A 1 49.13 -95.45 38.23
CA MET A 1 50.05 -96.36 38.95
C MET A 1 51.34 -96.47 38.14
N LEU A 2 52.49 -96.36 38.84
CA LEU A 2 53.88 -96.62 38.39
C LEU A 2 54.44 -95.62 37.35
N ALA A 3 55.69 -95.15 37.38
CA ALA A 3 56.82 -95.10 38.31
C ALA A 3 57.89 -94.25 37.57
N ALA A 4 58.44 -93.18 38.14
CA ALA A 4 59.79 -93.11 38.72
C ALA A 4 60.93 -93.69 37.85
N GLY A 5 62.00 -92.91 37.64
CA GLY A 5 63.28 -93.45 37.18
C GLY A 5 64.27 -92.40 36.68
N CYS A 6 65.06 -91.84 37.61
CA CYS A 6 66.31 -91.13 37.32
C CYS A 6 67.42 -92.09 36.88
N ASP A 7 68.45 -91.49 36.27
CA ASP A 7 69.87 -91.60 36.66
C ASP A 7 70.90 -92.17 35.67
N LEU A 8 72.08 -91.54 35.80
CA LEU A 8 73.44 -92.04 35.60
C LEU A 8 74.13 -92.03 34.21
N MET A 9 74.87 -90.93 34.00
CA MET A 9 76.19 -90.80 33.33
C MET A 9 77.24 -91.77 33.94
N PRO A 10 78.49 -92.01 33.41
CA PRO A 10 79.38 -91.08 32.68
C PRO A 10 80.36 -91.79 31.66
N PRO A 11 81.59 -91.31 31.38
CA PRO A 11 81.94 -90.53 30.17
C PRO A 11 83.09 -91.17 29.35
N GLY A 12 83.51 -90.52 28.26
CA GLY A 12 84.79 -90.82 27.62
C GLY A 12 84.94 -90.21 26.22
N ASP A 13 85.60 -89.05 26.19
CA ASP A 13 86.54 -88.51 25.19
C ASP A 13 86.50 -89.00 23.72
N ALA A 14 86.78 -88.22 22.69
CA ALA A 14 87.02 -86.81 22.45
C ALA A 14 87.29 -86.69 20.93
N GLN A 15 87.06 -85.49 20.38
CA GLN A 15 87.63 -84.94 19.13
C GLN A 15 87.16 -85.54 17.79
N SER A 16 87.01 -84.79 16.70
CA SER A 16 86.96 -83.34 16.46
C SER A 16 86.54 -83.12 14.99
N ASP A 17 86.09 -81.89 14.70
CA ASP A 17 86.12 -81.22 13.39
C ASP A 17 85.04 -81.54 12.33
N SER A 18 84.41 -80.57 11.65
CA SER A 18 84.33 -79.12 11.80
C SER A 18 83.27 -78.60 10.80
N VAL A 19 82.46 -77.63 11.24
CA VAL A 19 82.01 -76.44 10.49
C VAL A 19 81.04 -76.65 9.29
N ARG A 20 79.79 -76.16 9.38
CA ARG A 20 79.40 -74.77 8.99
C ARG A 20 77.89 -74.48 9.16
N SER A 21 77.62 -73.43 9.94
CA SER A 21 76.61 -72.38 9.68
C SER A 21 75.10 -72.65 9.82
N LYS A 22 74.57 -72.18 10.97
CA LYS A 22 73.39 -71.30 11.08
C LYS A 22 72.88 -70.73 9.74
N GLN A 23 71.58 -70.85 9.47
CA GLN A 23 70.70 -69.70 9.22
C GLN A 23 69.23 -70.12 9.10
N GLN A 24 68.54 -69.94 10.22
CA GLN A 24 67.15 -69.50 10.36
C GLN A 24 66.57 -68.91 9.07
N GLN A 25 65.79 -69.71 8.35
CA GLN A 25 65.05 -69.23 7.20
C GLN A 25 63.85 -68.44 7.72
N LYS A 26 64.09 -67.16 7.99
CA LYS A 26 63.06 -66.18 8.31
C LYS A 26 62.14 -66.08 7.09
N SER A 27 61.04 -66.83 7.11
CA SER A 27 60.01 -66.75 6.09
C SER A 27 59.42 -65.34 6.14
N LEU A 28 59.61 -64.60 5.06
CA LEU A 28 59.03 -63.28 4.90
C LEU A 28 57.53 -63.47 4.60
N SER A 29 56.67 -63.23 5.58
CA SER A 29 55.24 -63.12 5.34
C SER A 29 54.99 -61.95 4.40
N VAL A 30 54.33 -62.23 3.29
CA VAL A 30 53.93 -61.22 2.31
C VAL A 30 52.42 -61.09 2.32
N ASP A 31 51.94 -59.85 2.39
CA ASP A 31 50.52 -59.55 2.29
C ASP A 31 50.14 -59.56 0.80
N VAL A 32 49.17 -60.39 0.43
CA VAL A 32 48.74 -60.59 -0.96
C VAL A 32 47.26 -60.24 -1.12
N GLY A 33 46.94 -59.39 -2.11
CA GLY A 33 45.57 -59.04 -2.49
C GLY A 33 45.27 -59.47 -3.93
N VAL A 34 44.03 -59.93 -4.19
CA VAL A 34 43.58 -60.30 -5.54
C VAL A 34 43.29 -59.02 -6.34
N ALA A 35 43.91 -58.86 -7.50
CA ALA A 35 43.68 -57.72 -8.38
C ALA A 35 42.34 -57.86 -9.11
N SER A 36 41.49 -56.84 -9.05
CA SER A 36 40.23 -56.75 -9.81
C SER A 36 40.14 -55.44 -10.58
N GLN A 37 39.66 -55.48 -11.81
CA GLN A 37 39.34 -54.27 -12.58
C GLN A 37 38.02 -53.69 -12.08
N GLY A 38 38.02 -52.40 -11.76
CA GLY A 38 36.84 -51.63 -11.38
C GLY A 38 37.06 -50.16 -11.68
N THR A 39 35.99 -49.38 -11.78
CA THR A 39 36.08 -47.94 -11.97
C THR A 39 36.59 -47.31 -10.67
N LEU A 40 37.76 -46.69 -10.73
CA LEU A 40 38.32 -45.93 -9.61
C LEU A 40 37.68 -44.54 -9.59
N GLU A 41 36.55 -44.42 -8.89
CA GLU A 41 35.94 -43.13 -8.59
C GLU A 41 36.87 -42.39 -7.61
N LYS A 42 37.57 -41.37 -8.08
CA LYS A 42 38.47 -40.57 -7.25
C LYS A 42 37.65 -39.51 -6.53
N ASP A 43 37.43 -39.71 -5.23
CA ASP A 43 36.77 -38.72 -4.38
C ASP A 43 37.55 -37.40 -4.44
N THR A 44 37.00 -36.44 -5.19
CA THR A 44 37.61 -35.14 -5.40
C THR A 44 36.85 -34.12 -4.56
N GLN A 45 37.50 -33.66 -3.50
CA GLN A 45 36.93 -32.68 -2.59
C GLN A 45 37.30 -31.27 -3.06
N TYR A 46 36.28 -30.46 -3.34
CA TYR A 46 36.44 -29.04 -3.66
C TYR A 46 35.85 -28.21 -2.54
N VAL A 47 36.60 -27.20 -2.10
CA VAL A 47 36.08 -26.14 -1.25
C VAL A 47 35.62 -24.99 -2.14
N GLY A 48 34.46 -24.41 -1.83
CA GLY A 48 33.91 -23.29 -2.56
C GLY A 48 33.07 -22.42 -1.64
N THR A 49 32.99 -21.13 -1.96
CA THR A 49 32.17 -20.17 -1.23
C THR A 49 30.86 -19.97 -1.98
N THR A 50 29.74 -20.03 -1.27
CA THR A 50 28.42 -19.72 -1.83
C THR A 50 28.15 -18.23 -1.79
N TYR A 51 27.46 -17.71 -2.81
CA TYR A 51 26.97 -16.34 -2.85
C TYR A 51 25.46 -16.33 -3.14
N PRO A 52 24.72 -15.33 -2.62
CA PRO A 52 23.31 -15.19 -2.93
C PRO A 52 23.11 -14.90 -4.42
N VAL A 53 22.14 -15.57 -5.04
CA VAL A 53 21.76 -15.32 -6.45
C VAL A 53 21.15 -13.93 -6.63
N ARG A 54 20.49 -13.40 -5.58
CA ARG A 54 19.88 -12.07 -5.56
C ARG A 54 19.98 -11.48 -4.16
N GLU A 55 20.38 -10.23 -4.08
CA GLU A 55 20.40 -9.43 -2.86
C GLU A 55 19.52 -8.20 -3.05
N VAL A 56 18.72 -7.87 -2.04
CA VAL A 56 17.80 -6.72 -2.07
C VAL A 56 17.92 -5.96 -0.77
N SER A 57 18.24 -4.66 -0.85
CA SER A 57 18.22 -3.77 0.30
C SER A 57 16.81 -3.20 0.48
N MET A 58 16.19 -3.48 1.64
CA MET A 58 14.89 -2.92 2.01
C MET A 58 15.08 -1.74 2.95
N ARG A 59 14.29 -0.68 2.72
CA ARG A 59 14.28 0.55 3.52
C ARG A 59 12.85 1.00 3.74
N SER A 60 12.59 1.63 4.88
CA SER A 60 11.30 2.26 5.11
C SER A 60 11.10 3.44 4.15
N ARG A 61 9.87 3.63 3.68
CA ARG A 61 9.46 4.81 2.90
C ARG A 61 9.04 5.98 3.79
N ILE A 62 8.65 5.69 5.03
CA ILE A 62 8.25 6.69 6.02
C ILE A 62 9.24 6.72 7.17
N GLU A 63 9.46 7.91 7.73
CA GLU A 63 10.19 8.04 8.97
C GLU A 63 9.26 7.70 10.15
N GLY A 64 9.80 7.01 11.15
CA GLY A 64 9.02 6.61 12.31
C GLY A 64 9.78 5.62 13.20
N GLN A 65 9.28 5.43 14.41
CA GLN A 65 9.82 4.46 15.36
C GLN A 65 9.34 3.05 14.98
N ILE A 66 10.24 2.06 15.05
CA ILE A 66 9.87 0.64 14.91
C ILE A 66 9.14 0.22 16.19
N LEU A 67 7.91 -0.25 16.04
CA LEU A 67 7.08 -0.80 17.12
C LEU A 67 7.33 -2.29 17.30
N ASP A 68 7.49 -3.02 16.20
CA ASP A 68 7.72 -4.46 16.21
C ASP A 68 8.64 -4.88 15.06
N LEU A 69 9.45 -5.92 15.31
CA LEU A 69 10.34 -6.55 14.33
C LEU A 69 10.14 -8.06 14.39
N ASN A 70 9.54 -8.60 13.34
CA ASN A 70 8.95 -9.94 13.34
C ASN A 70 9.89 -11.00 12.75
N VAL A 71 11.14 -10.63 12.48
CA VAL A 71 12.13 -11.46 11.79
C VAL A 71 13.53 -11.28 12.36
N ASP A 72 14.31 -12.34 12.32
CA ASP A 72 15.72 -12.36 12.72
C ASP A 72 16.63 -12.80 11.55
N VAL A 73 17.94 -12.58 11.69
CA VAL A 73 18.95 -12.94 10.70
C VAL A 73 18.89 -14.43 10.39
N GLY A 74 18.78 -14.78 9.11
CA GLY A 74 18.66 -16.16 8.64
C GLY A 74 17.23 -16.70 8.59
N SER A 75 16.23 -15.92 9.01
CA SER A 75 14.81 -16.31 8.90
C SER A 75 14.37 -16.39 7.43
N ARG A 76 13.62 -17.44 7.07
CA ARG A 76 12.92 -17.52 5.79
C ARG A 76 11.67 -16.63 5.85
N VAL A 77 11.46 -15.82 4.81
CA VAL A 77 10.30 -14.92 4.69
C VAL A 77 9.57 -15.15 3.37
N GLU A 78 8.27 -14.90 3.36
CA GLU A 78 7.40 -15.03 2.19
C GLU A 78 6.99 -13.67 1.62
N GLN A 79 6.52 -13.66 0.37
CA GLN A 79 6.05 -12.43 -0.27
C GLN A 79 4.80 -11.90 0.45
N GLY A 80 4.84 -10.63 0.84
CA GLY A 80 3.74 -9.96 1.55
C GLY A 80 3.79 -10.13 3.08
N GLN A 81 4.76 -10.86 3.61
CA GLN A 81 4.97 -10.96 5.06
C GLN A 81 5.39 -9.61 5.65
N VAL A 82 4.73 -9.21 6.73
CA VAL A 82 5.12 -8.03 7.51
C VAL A 82 6.39 -8.34 8.27
N LEU A 83 7.46 -7.60 7.97
CA LEU A 83 8.78 -7.79 8.60
C LEU A 83 8.96 -6.90 9.82
N ALA A 84 8.43 -5.67 9.77
CA ALA A 84 8.48 -4.72 10.85
C ALA A 84 7.24 -3.82 10.81
N GLN A 85 6.79 -3.38 11.98
CA GLN A 85 5.72 -2.40 12.12
C GLN A 85 6.31 -1.07 12.57
N ILE A 86 5.93 0.02 11.89
CA ILE A 86 6.38 1.38 12.18
C ILE A 86 5.21 2.16 12.76
N ASP A 87 5.48 3.04 13.73
CA ASP A 87 4.49 3.97 14.24
C ASP A 87 4.07 4.97 13.16
N ASP A 88 2.82 4.87 12.73
CA ASP A 88 2.20 5.69 11.71
C ASP A 88 1.16 6.67 12.29
N SER A 89 1.14 6.89 13.61
CA SER A 89 0.17 7.74 14.30
C SER A 89 0.07 9.15 13.71
N ILE A 90 1.22 9.79 13.44
CA ILE A 90 1.29 11.13 12.82
C ILE A 90 0.67 11.08 11.41
N ASN A 91 1.05 10.10 10.60
CA ASN A 91 0.52 9.95 9.24
C ASN A 91 -1.00 9.71 9.25
N LYS A 92 -1.49 8.88 10.18
CA LYS A 92 -2.93 8.65 10.39
C LYS A 92 -3.63 9.93 10.80
N ALA A 93 -3.05 10.71 11.71
CA ALA A 93 -3.61 11.99 12.13
C ALA A 93 -3.71 12.97 10.94
N THR A 94 -2.66 13.10 10.13
CA THR A 94 -2.68 13.93 8.91
C THR A 94 -3.74 13.47 7.92
N VAL A 95 -3.90 12.15 7.72
CA VAL A 95 -4.96 11.61 6.85
C VAL A 95 -6.36 11.90 7.42
N LEU A 96 -6.54 11.80 8.73
CA LEU A 96 -7.81 12.11 9.39
C LEU A 96 -8.14 13.61 9.29
N GLU A 97 -7.17 14.48 9.49
CA GLU A 97 -7.30 15.93 9.32
C GLU A 97 -7.71 16.27 7.88
N ALA A 98 -7.00 15.75 6.89
CA ALA A 98 -7.34 15.96 5.48
C ALA A 98 -8.74 15.42 5.11
N LYS A 99 -9.15 14.29 5.69
CA LYS A 99 -10.52 13.76 5.51
C LYS A 99 -11.57 14.65 6.16
N ALA A 100 -11.29 15.21 7.33
CA ALA A 100 -12.19 16.15 8.00
C ALA A 100 -12.33 17.45 7.21
N GLU A 101 -11.23 17.98 6.67
CA GLU A 101 -11.27 19.15 5.79
C GLU A 101 -12.08 18.86 4.51
N LEU A 102 -11.87 17.69 3.90
CA LEU A 102 -12.66 17.27 2.74
C LEU A 102 -14.17 17.19 3.06
N ALA A 103 -14.54 16.65 4.20
CA ALA A 103 -15.95 16.56 4.62
C ALA A 103 -16.57 17.95 4.87
N ALA A 104 -15.81 18.86 5.49
CA ALA A 104 -16.23 20.24 5.68
C ALA A 104 -16.44 20.95 4.33
N LEU A 105 -15.51 20.79 3.40
CA LEU A 105 -15.59 21.30 2.04
C LEU A 105 -16.78 20.74 1.25
N GLN A 106 -17.06 19.45 1.38
CA GLN A 106 -18.23 18.84 0.75
C GLN A 106 -19.52 19.46 1.27
N SER A 107 -19.61 19.68 2.58
CA SER A 107 -20.75 20.33 3.22
C SER A 107 -20.93 21.78 2.74
N GLU A 108 -19.82 22.52 2.60
CA GLU A 108 -19.82 23.88 2.03
C GLU A 108 -20.33 23.88 0.59
N VAL A 109 -19.90 22.94 -0.25
CA VAL A 109 -20.39 22.80 -1.64
C VAL A 109 -21.90 22.52 -1.66
N THR A 110 -22.40 21.66 -0.79
CA THR A 110 -23.84 21.36 -0.69
C THR A 110 -24.63 22.59 -0.26
N SER A 111 -24.15 23.35 0.73
CA SER A 111 -24.77 24.63 1.13
C SER A 111 -24.83 25.61 -0.04
N LEU A 112 -23.72 25.82 -0.74
CA LEU A 112 -23.64 26.72 -1.89
C LEU A 112 -24.52 26.27 -3.07
N GLN A 113 -24.79 24.96 -3.22
CA GLN A 113 -25.75 24.45 -4.19
C GLN A 113 -27.18 24.76 -3.77
N ALA A 114 -27.52 24.61 -2.48
CA ALA A 114 -28.82 24.97 -1.94
C ALA A 114 -29.12 26.46 -2.14
N ASP A 115 -28.14 27.34 -1.86
CA ASP A 115 -28.28 28.80 -2.04
C ASP A 115 -28.55 29.19 -3.50
N VAL A 116 -27.93 28.50 -4.46
CA VAL A 116 -28.20 28.73 -5.89
C VAL A 116 -29.60 28.25 -6.25
N ASN A 117 -30.01 27.07 -5.78
CA ASN A 117 -31.35 26.53 -6.05
C ASN A 117 -32.45 27.43 -5.46
N GLU A 118 -32.24 27.98 -4.28
CA GLU A 118 -33.14 28.97 -3.69
C GLU A 118 -33.27 30.21 -4.59
N GLY A 119 -32.14 30.76 -5.05
CA GLY A 119 -32.15 31.92 -5.94
C GLY A 119 -32.83 31.63 -7.29
N LEU A 120 -32.65 30.43 -7.84
CA LEU A 120 -33.39 29.99 -9.04
C LEU A 120 -34.90 29.91 -8.80
N THR A 121 -35.31 29.46 -7.62
CA THR A 121 -36.72 29.44 -7.21
C THR A 121 -37.28 30.86 -7.11
N GLN A 122 -36.52 31.81 -6.56
CA GLN A 122 -36.91 33.22 -6.51
C GLN A 122 -37.05 33.83 -7.91
N ILE A 123 -36.16 33.50 -8.85
CA ILE A 123 -36.31 33.90 -10.28
C ILE A 123 -37.62 33.34 -10.85
N GLN A 124 -37.93 32.07 -10.58
CA GLN A 124 -39.16 31.46 -11.09
C GLN A 124 -40.41 32.14 -10.51
N GLN A 125 -40.41 32.46 -9.22
CA GLN A 125 -41.50 33.20 -8.59
C GLN A 125 -41.65 34.60 -9.20
N ALA A 126 -40.55 35.34 -9.39
CA ALA A 126 -40.57 36.66 -10.00
C ALA A 126 -41.07 36.64 -11.46
N LYS A 127 -40.74 35.59 -12.23
CA LYS A 127 -41.29 35.38 -13.58
C LYS A 127 -42.80 35.20 -13.57
N ILE A 128 -43.32 34.41 -12.64
CA ILE A 128 -44.77 34.20 -12.51
C ILE A 128 -45.47 35.52 -12.16
N THR A 129 -44.92 36.29 -11.21
CA THR A 129 -45.45 37.61 -10.85
C THR A 129 -45.41 38.58 -12.02
N LEU A 130 -44.33 38.58 -12.82
CA LEU A 130 -44.22 39.41 -14.03
C LEU A 130 -45.28 39.03 -15.06
N GLN A 131 -45.50 37.74 -15.28
CA GLN A 131 -46.52 37.25 -16.20
C GLN A 131 -47.92 37.67 -15.73
N GLN A 132 -48.22 37.54 -14.44
CA GLN A 132 -49.47 38.00 -13.84
C GLN A 132 -49.69 39.50 -14.07
N ALA A 133 -48.69 40.32 -13.73
CA ALA A 133 -48.76 41.77 -13.90
C ALA A 133 -48.94 42.18 -15.37
N GLN A 134 -48.33 41.44 -16.31
CA GLN A 134 -48.51 41.65 -17.74
C GLN A 134 -49.93 41.35 -18.20
N SER A 135 -50.52 40.24 -17.74
CA SER A 135 -51.92 39.92 -18.02
C SER A 135 -52.87 40.95 -17.41
N ASP A 136 -52.58 41.44 -16.21
CA ASP A 136 -53.39 42.43 -15.50
C ASP A 136 -53.36 43.80 -16.19
N LEU A 137 -52.20 44.22 -16.71
CA LEU A 137 -52.08 45.42 -17.51
C LEU A 137 -52.87 45.33 -18.82
N VAL A 138 -52.76 44.21 -19.53
CA VAL A 138 -53.51 43.99 -20.79
C VAL A 138 -55.01 44.05 -20.52
N ARG A 139 -55.48 43.38 -19.46
CA ARG A 139 -56.88 43.39 -19.03
C ARG A 139 -57.35 44.78 -18.62
N SER A 140 -56.56 45.51 -17.85
CA SER A 140 -56.89 46.88 -17.42
C SER A 140 -56.99 47.83 -18.60
N ASN A 141 -56.05 47.75 -19.55
CA ASN A 141 -56.09 48.57 -20.78
C ASN A 141 -57.32 48.29 -21.64
N GLN A 142 -57.79 47.04 -21.68
CA GLN A 142 -59.02 46.68 -22.38
C GLN A 142 -60.25 47.29 -21.69
N LEU A 143 -60.33 47.16 -20.36
CA LEU A 143 -61.44 47.72 -19.57
C LEU A 143 -61.49 49.25 -19.59
N VAL A 144 -60.34 49.94 -19.72
CA VAL A 144 -60.30 51.40 -19.92
C VAL A 144 -60.97 51.78 -21.24
N LYS A 145 -60.67 51.04 -22.33
CA LYS A 145 -61.29 51.29 -23.65
C LYS A 145 -62.80 51.06 -23.63
N GLU A 146 -63.26 50.12 -22.81
CA GLU A 146 -64.67 49.81 -22.59
C GLU A 146 -65.36 50.78 -21.60
N GLY A 147 -64.62 51.72 -21.00
CA GLY A 147 -65.13 52.66 -20.01
C GLY A 147 -65.45 52.04 -18.64
N ALA A 148 -65.04 50.80 -18.40
CA ALA A 148 -65.35 50.04 -17.19
C ALA A 148 -64.40 50.33 -16.01
N VAL A 149 -63.20 50.88 -16.27
CA VAL A 149 -62.22 51.28 -15.24
C VAL A 149 -61.58 52.63 -15.57
N THR A 150 -61.01 53.29 -14.56
CA THR A 150 -60.36 54.60 -14.69
C THR A 150 -58.93 54.50 -15.25
N GLN A 151 -58.43 55.59 -15.83
CA GLN A 151 -57.04 55.67 -16.32
C GLN A 151 -56.01 55.44 -15.19
N GLN A 152 -56.30 55.93 -13.98
CA GLN A 152 -55.49 55.66 -12.79
C GLN A 152 -55.32 54.16 -12.51
N SER A 153 -56.35 53.34 -12.75
CA SER A 153 -56.25 51.88 -12.56
C SER A 153 -55.28 51.24 -13.55
N ALA A 154 -55.22 51.72 -14.80
CA ALA A 154 -54.27 51.21 -15.79
C ALA A 154 -52.84 51.65 -15.48
N GLU A 155 -52.64 52.89 -15.02
CA GLU A 155 -51.33 53.37 -14.56
C GLU A 155 -50.82 52.55 -13.35
N GLN A 156 -51.70 52.17 -12.43
CA GLN A 156 -51.33 51.29 -11.32
C GLN A 156 -50.92 49.88 -11.80
N ALA A 157 -51.61 49.33 -12.79
CA ALA A 157 -51.22 48.05 -13.39
C ALA A 157 -49.87 48.15 -14.12
N GLN A 158 -49.59 49.28 -14.77
CA GLN A 158 -48.30 49.56 -15.41
C GLN A 158 -47.16 49.63 -14.38
N ASN A 159 -47.35 50.39 -13.30
CA ASN A 159 -46.38 50.46 -12.22
C ASN A 159 -46.11 49.07 -11.60
N THR A 160 -47.14 48.24 -11.49
CA THR A 160 -47.02 46.86 -10.99
C THR A 160 -46.17 45.99 -11.92
N LEU A 161 -46.35 46.12 -13.24
CA LEU A 161 -45.52 45.45 -14.24
C LEU A 161 -44.05 45.86 -14.11
N ASP A 162 -43.78 47.16 -14.03
CA ASP A 162 -42.41 47.67 -13.99
C ASP A 162 -41.71 47.27 -12.69
N ASN A 163 -42.43 47.26 -11.56
CA ASN A 163 -41.94 46.69 -10.31
C ASN A 163 -41.63 45.19 -10.43
N ALA A 164 -42.50 44.41 -11.09
CA ALA A 164 -42.28 42.97 -11.29
C ALA A 164 -41.07 42.68 -12.21
N LYS A 165 -40.82 43.52 -13.22
CA LYS A 165 -39.60 43.47 -14.05
C LYS A 165 -38.35 43.72 -13.23
N GLN A 166 -38.34 44.80 -12.44
CA GLN A 166 -37.21 45.12 -11.56
C GLN A 166 -36.96 44.01 -10.53
N ALA A 167 -38.03 43.42 -9.99
CA ALA A 167 -37.91 42.29 -9.08
C ALA A 167 -37.24 41.07 -9.75
N LEU A 168 -37.61 40.74 -10.98
CA LEU A 168 -36.98 39.66 -11.74
C LEU A 168 -35.50 39.93 -12.01
N GLU A 169 -35.16 41.13 -12.46
CA GLU A 169 -33.78 41.53 -12.70
C GLU A 169 -32.94 41.47 -11.42
N SER A 170 -33.49 41.95 -10.31
CA SER A 170 -32.82 41.88 -9.00
C SER A 170 -32.58 40.43 -8.55
N ALA A 171 -33.53 39.52 -8.78
CA ALA A 171 -33.39 38.10 -8.45
C ALA A 171 -32.32 37.43 -9.32
N GLN A 172 -32.24 37.79 -10.61
CA GLN A 172 -31.19 37.32 -11.51
C GLN A 172 -29.80 37.79 -11.05
N GLN A 173 -29.68 39.06 -10.66
CA GLN A 173 -28.43 39.61 -10.15
C GLN A 173 -27.99 38.92 -8.85
N GLN A 174 -28.93 38.60 -7.96
CA GLN A 174 -28.63 37.84 -6.74
C GLN A 174 -28.07 36.45 -7.06
N VAL A 175 -28.65 35.73 -8.02
CA VAL A 175 -28.10 34.43 -8.47
C VAL A 175 -26.72 34.60 -9.11
N ALA A 176 -26.52 35.61 -9.94
CA ALA A 176 -25.21 35.89 -10.55
C ALA A 176 -24.12 36.20 -9.51
N ASN A 177 -24.47 36.92 -8.44
CA ASN A 177 -23.56 37.20 -7.33
C ASN A 177 -23.24 35.90 -6.55
N ARG A 178 -24.25 35.06 -6.27
CA ARG A 178 -24.08 33.76 -5.61
C ARG A 178 -23.20 32.81 -6.43
N THR A 179 -23.35 32.75 -7.75
CA THR A 179 -22.53 31.90 -8.62
C THR A 179 -21.10 32.41 -8.76
N SER A 180 -20.90 33.74 -8.82
CA SER A 180 -19.58 34.37 -8.88
C SER A 180 -18.76 34.08 -7.62
N ALA A 181 -19.39 34.14 -6.44
CA ALA A 181 -18.74 33.80 -5.16
C ALA A 181 -18.16 32.36 -5.15
N ARG A 182 -18.86 31.40 -5.78
CA ARG A 182 -18.38 30.01 -5.92
C ARG A 182 -17.13 29.92 -6.80
N HIS A 183 -17.03 30.74 -7.85
CA HIS A 183 -15.91 30.69 -8.78
C HIS A 183 -14.61 31.21 -8.14
N PHE A 184 -14.68 32.31 -7.39
CA PHE A 184 -13.52 32.85 -6.67
C PHE A 184 -12.99 31.91 -5.58
N GLY A 185 -13.88 31.23 -4.83
CA GLY A 185 -13.46 30.21 -3.87
C GLY A 185 -12.69 29.05 -4.51
N ARG A 186 -13.06 28.68 -5.75
CA ARG A 186 -12.40 27.61 -6.51
C ARG A 186 -11.00 28.01 -7.01
N CYS A 187 -10.78 29.29 -7.32
CA CYS A 187 -9.47 29.79 -7.75
C CYS A 187 -8.51 30.03 -6.57
N ARG A 188 -8.99 30.52 -5.42
CA ARG A 188 -8.12 30.82 -4.27
C ARG A 188 -7.48 29.58 -3.63
N ARG A 189 -8.13 28.41 -3.70
CA ARG A 189 -7.60 27.15 -3.13
C ARG A 189 -6.72 26.34 -4.10
N ARG A 190 -6.49 26.82 -5.33
CA ARG A 190 -5.63 26.15 -6.34
C ARG A 190 -4.22 26.72 -6.44
N ASN A 191 -3.93 27.84 -5.76
CA ASN A 191 -2.58 28.38 -5.57
C ASN A 191 -2.11 28.06 -4.15
#